data_AF-A0A837FNE5-F1
#
_entry.id   AF-A0A837FNE5-F1
#
_cell.length_a   1.000
_cell.length_b   1.000
_cell.length_c   1.000
_cell.angle_alpha   90.00
_cell.angle_beta   90.00
_cell.angle_gamma   90.00
#
_symmetry.space_group_name_H-M   'P 1'
#
loop_
_entity.id
_entity.type
_entity.pdbx_description
1 polymer ?
#
loop_
_entity_poly.entity_id
_entity_poly.type
_entity_poly.pdbx_seq_one_letter_code
_entity_poly.pdbx_strand_id
1 'polypeptide(L)' 'MSDIYVFRDDAKNCVVLKDGEKIFTFTPEQWGVICRAANSDMENRLYALKHGETLRLERERTWAENRDKVRRG' A
#
# COMPACT_ATOMS: atom_id res chain seq x y z
N MET A 1 21.93 -0.95 -1.91
CA MET A 1 20.71 -1.31 -1.15
C MET A 1 21.03 -0.99 0.29
N SER A 2 20.33 -0.04 0.93
CA SER A 2 20.48 0.09 2.39
C SER A 2 19.77 -1.10 3.00
N ASP A 3 20.49 -1.89 3.80
CA ASP A 3 19.88 -2.98 4.54
C ASP A 3 18.97 -2.35 5.60
N ILE A 4 17.68 -2.34 5.32
CA ILE A 4 16.67 -2.01 6.32
C ILE A 4 16.42 -3.27 7.13
N TYR A 5 16.60 -3.20 8.44
CA TYR A 5 16.35 -4.33 9.33
C TYR A 5 15.57 -3.91 10.56
N VAL A 6 14.66 -4.80 10.97
CA VAL A 6 13.83 -4.65 12.15
C VAL A 6 14.06 -5.85 13.06
N PHE A 7 14.28 -5.60 14.35
CA PHE A 7 14.38 -6.65 15.35
C PHE A 7 13.84 -6.18 16.70
N ARG A 8 13.52 -7.16 17.56
CA ARG A 8 13.11 -6.90 18.94
C ARG A 8 14.34 -6.95 19.86
N ASP A 9 14.52 -5.94 20.68
CA ASP A 9 15.48 -5.93 21.79
C ASP A 9 14.72 -6.27 23.07
N ASP A 10 14.80 -7.54 23.49
CA ASP A 10 14.07 -8.03 24.66
C ASP A 10 14.60 -7.45 25.98
N ALA A 11 15.88 -7.10 26.05
CA ALA A 11 16.47 -6.51 27.25
C ALA A 11 15.91 -5.11 27.53
N LYS A 12 15.55 -4.38 26.47
CA LYS A 12 14.96 -3.03 26.55
C LYS A 12 13.46 -3.02 26.30
N ASN A 13 12.86 -4.18 26.04
CA ASN A 13 11.47 -4.35 25.62
C ASN A 13 11.06 -3.33 24.53
N CYS A 14 11.85 -3.23 23.47
CA CYS A 14 11.60 -2.30 22.38
C CYS A 14 11.82 -2.95 21.01
N VAL A 15 11.29 -2.31 19.97
CA VAL A 15 11.53 -2.68 18.58
C VAL A 15 12.53 -1.68 18.00
N VAL A 16 13.58 -2.20 17.38
CA VAL A 16 14.64 -1.41 16.73
C VAL A 16 14.46 -1.52 15.23
N LEU A 17 14.36 -0.37 14.55
CA LEU A 17 14.46 -0.25 13.10
C LEU A 17 15.77 0.43 12.76
N LYS A 18 16.59 -0.21 11.93
CA LYS A 18 17.79 0.40 11.37
C LYS A 18 17.63 0.61 9.88
N ASP A 19 17.99 1.81 9.44
CA ASP A 19 18.02 2.23 8.04
C ASP A 19 19.40 2.84 7.78
N GLY A 20 20.32 2.00 7.33
CA GLY A 20 21.74 2.34 7.24
C GLY A 20 22.31 2.73 8.61
N GLU A 21 22.77 3.97 8.75
CA GLU A 21 23.31 4.52 10.00
C GLU A 21 22.23 5.02 10.97
N LYS A 22 20.98 5.18 10.50
CA LYS A 22 19.89 5.67 11.33
C LYS A 22 19.31 4.54 12.17
N ILE A 23 19.09 4.82 13.46
CA ILE A 23 18.50 3.89 14.41
C ILE A 23 17.27 4.54 15.01
N PHE A 24 16.15 3.83 14.92
CA PHE A 24 14.89 4.20 15.55
C PHE A 24 14.48 3.12 16.54
N THR A 25 14.03 3.53 17.72
CA THR A 25 13.53 2.63 18.76
C THR A 25 12.11 2.99 19.10
N PHE A 26 11.25 1.98 19.15
CA PHE A 26 9.82 2.11 19.44
C PHE A 26 9.44 1.21 20.59
N THR A 27 8.48 1.62 21.41
CA THR A 27 7.82 0.68 22.32
C THR A 27 7.00 -0.33 21.50
N PRO A 28 6.65 -1.51 22.07
CA PRO A 28 5.79 -2.47 21.40
C PRO A 28 4.44 -1.87 20.96
N GLU A 29 3.88 -0.95 21.76
CA GLU A 29 2.62 -0.27 21.47
C GLU A 29 2.75 0.69 20.30
N GLN A 30 3.82 1.50 20.28
CA GLN A 30 4.13 2.41 19.17
C GLN A 30 4.34 1.63 17.88
N TRP A 31 5.09 0.52 17.93
CA TRP A 31 5.30 -0.35 16.79
C TRP A 31 3.97 -0.94 16.28
N GLY A 32 3.08 -1.35 17.19
CA GLY A 32 1.75 -1.84 16.84
C GLY A 32 0.90 -0.80 16.10
N VAL A 33 0.98 0.49 16.47
CA VAL A 33 0.31 1.58 15.75
C VAL A 33 0.89 1.76 14.34
N ILE A 34 2.23 1.75 14.22
CA ILE A 34 2.93 1.88 12.93
C ILE A 34 2.52 0.74 11.98
N CYS A 35 2.53 -0.52 12.44
CA CYS A 35 2.12 -1.66 11.64
C CYS A 35 0.66 -1.55 11.17
N ARG A 36 -0.25 -1.09 12.04
CA ARG A 36 -1.66 -0.88 11.65
C ARG A 36 -1.80 0.20 10.58
N ALA A 37 -1.09 1.31 10.72
CA ALA A 37 -1.11 2.38 9.73
C ALA A 37 -0.57 1.91 8.37
N ALA A 38 0.54 1.16 8.38
CA ALA A 38 1.13 0.58 7.16
C ALA A 38 0.18 -0.42 6.47
N ASN A 39 -0.50 -1.27 7.23
CA ASN A 39 -1.50 -2.20 6.68
C ASN A 39 -2.68 -1.45 6.05
N SER A 40 -3.22 -0.44 6.73
CA SER A 40 -4.33 0.36 6.21
C SER A 40 -3.96 1.12 4.94
N ASP A 41 -2.75 1.69 4.87
CA ASP A 41 -2.25 2.34 3.65
C ASP A 41 -2.11 1.35 2.48
N MET A 42 -1.59 0.15 2.74
CA MET A 42 -1.48 -0.90 1.73
C MET A 42 -2.85 -1.37 1.22
N GLU A 43 -3.83 -1.55 2.10
CA GLU A 43 -5.21 -1.88 1.74
C GLU A 43 -5.84 -0.78 0.87
N ASN A 44 -5.66 0.49 1.24
CA ASN A 44 -6.17 1.63 0.49
C ASN A 44 -5.55 1.72 -0.91
N ARG A 45 -4.23 1.49 -1.02
CA ARG A 45 -3.54 1.46 -2.32
C ARG A 45 -4.04 0.32 -3.20
N LEU A 46 -4.24 -0.87 -2.63
CA LEU A 46 -4.79 -2.02 -3.36
C LEU A 46 -6.21 -1.73 -3.86
N TYR A 47 -7.04 -1.14 -3.01
CA TYR A 47 -8.39 -0.73 -3.39
C TYR A 47 -8.37 0.28 -4.54
N ALA A 48 -7.54 1.32 -4.43
CA ALA A 48 -7.40 2.35 -5.48
C ALA A 48 -6.92 1.76 -6.82
N LEU A 49 -5.96 0.82 -6.79
CA LEU A 49 -5.49 0.13 -7.99
C LEU A 49 -6.61 -0.67 -8.67
N LYS A 50 -7.35 -1.47 -7.89
CA LYS A 50 -8.46 -2.28 -8.42
C LYS A 50 -9.59 -1.41 -8.96
N HIS A 51 -9.99 -0.38 -8.22
CA HIS A 51 -11.06 0.52 -8.68
C HIS A 51 -10.66 1.34 -9.91
N GLY A 52 -9.40 1.80 -9.99
CA GLY A 52 -8.90 2.48 -11.17
C GLY A 52 -8.95 1.59 -12.42
N GLU A 53 -8.58 0.32 -12.28
CA GLU A 53 -8.65 -0.65 -13.36
C GLU A 53 -10.10 -0.95 -13.77
N THR A 54 -11.01 -1.17 -12.82
CA THR A 54 -12.44 -1.38 -13.11
C THR A 54 -13.03 -0.20 -13.89
N LEU A 55 -12.79 1.03 -13.44
CA LEU A 55 -13.30 2.23 -14.12
C LEU A 55 -12.70 2.41 -15.52
N ARG A 56 -11.45 2.01 -15.74
CA ARG A 56 -10.82 2.00 -17.06
C ARG A 56 -11.53 1.03 -18.00
N LEU A 57 -11.76 -0.21 -17.53
CA LEU A 57 -12.41 -1.26 -18.33
C LEU A 57 -13.86 -0.91 -18.68
N GLU A 58 -14.62 -0.35 -17.73
CA GLU A 58 -15.98 0.13 -17.97
C GLU A 58 -16.00 1.22 -19.05
N ARG A 59 -15.08 2.17 -18.98
CA ARG A 59 -14.95 3.24 -19.98
C ARG A 59 -14.64 2.70 -21.37
N GLU A 60 -13.70 1.76 -21.47
CA GLU A 60 -13.34 1.11 -22.74
C GLU A 60 -14.54 0.36 -23.34
N ARG A 61 -15.32 -0.33 -22.50
CA ARG A 61 -16.55 -1.02 -22.92
C ARG A 61 -17.59 -0.03 -23.44
N THR A 62 -17.88 1.04 -22.70
CA THR A 62 -18.83 2.09 -23.14
C THR A 62 -18.39 2.73 -24.46
N TRP A 63 -17.10 2.98 -24.64
CA TRP A 63 -16.56 3.54 -25.89
C TRP A 63 -16.68 2.56 -27.06
N ALA A 64 -16.46 1.27 -26.84
CA ALA A 64 -16.68 0.24 -27.85
C ALA A 64 -18.15 0.18 -28.27
N GLU A 65 -19.07 0.14 -27.31
CA GLU A 65 -20.52 0.13 -27.55
C GLU A 65 -20.99 1.37 -28.33
N ASN A 66 -20.47 2.56 -27.99
CA ASN A 66 -20.81 3.80 -28.68
C ASN A 66 -20.28 3.81 -30.13
N ARG A 67 -19.05 3.33 -30.37
CA ARG A 67 -18.50 3.21 -31.73
C ARG A 67 -19.33 2.25 -32.59
N ASP A 68 -19.78 1.13 -32.01
CA ASP A 68 -20.62 0.16 -32.70
C ASP A 68 -21.99 0.76 -33.07
N LYS A 69 -22.58 1.57 -32.20
CA LYS A 69 -23.84 2.29 -32.50
C LYS A 69 -23.68 3.27 -33.65
N VAL A 70 -22.60 4.06 -33.67
CA VAL A 70 -22.31 5.01 -34.76
C VAL A 70 -22.09 4.27 -36.10
N ARG A 71 -21.50 3.07 -36.08
CA ARG A 71 -21.22 2.30 -37.30
C ARG A 71 -22.44 1.61 -37.89
N ARG A 72 -23.50 1.41 -37.10
CA ARG A 72 -24.75 0.73 -37.52
C ARG A 72 -25.89 1.69 -37.86
N GLY A 73 -25.74 2.98 -37.57
CA GLY A 73 -26.65 4.05 -38.00
C GLY A 73 -26.18 4.69 -39.29
#